data_AF-A0A519KAD8-F1
#
_entry.id   AF-A0A519KAD8-F1
#
_cell.length_a   1.000
_cell.length_b   1.000
_cell.length_c   1.000
_cell.angle_alpha   90.00
_cell.angle_beta   90.00
_cell.angle_gamma   90.00
#
_symmetry.space_group_name_H-M   'P 1'
#
loop_
_entity.id
_entity.type
_entity.pdbx_description
1 polymer ?
#
loop_
_entity_poly.entity_id
_entity_poly.type
_entity_poly.pdbx_seq_one_letter_code
_entity_poly.pdbx_strand_id
1 'polypeptide(L)'
;MKKLITQAMLLIVLFSLTAARCAKDSDEESAGDEATIDNALDNPKQAAIADWDNFMAKAASLNAITKTNLNTLRLKADKAKAASRADLDAIYDTADYDFLIILDKLECRDADFRKELKNFGDDSALRNAAFEKEFISESTALNARLEKAIAD
;
A
#
# COMPACT_ATOMS: atom_id res chain seq x y z
N MET A 1 2.22 -17.21 45.20
CA MET A 1 3.23 -18.30 45.13
C MET A 1 3.28 -18.77 43.69
N LYS A 2 4.06 -18.15 42.81
CA LYS A 2 5.46 -18.49 42.47
C LYS A 2 5.67 -19.99 42.26
N LYS A 3 5.95 -20.36 41.00
CA LYS A 3 6.78 -21.46 40.46
C LYS A 3 6.28 -21.74 39.02
N LEU A 4 7.06 -21.83 37.95
CA LEU A 4 8.50 -21.92 37.74
C LEU A 4 8.85 -21.35 36.35
N ILE A 5 9.84 -20.47 36.34
CA ILE A 5 10.75 -20.23 35.21
C ILE A 5 11.65 -21.45 35.14
N THR A 6 11.74 -22.16 34.00
CA THR A 6 12.95 -22.90 33.60
C THR A 6 12.89 -23.23 32.09
N GLN A 7 13.73 -22.53 31.33
CA GLN A 7 14.65 -23.02 30.29
C GLN A 7 14.24 -24.24 29.45
N ALA A 8 14.27 -24.09 28.12
CA ALA A 8 15.38 -24.59 27.29
C ALA A 8 14.91 -24.78 25.83
N MET A 9 15.28 -23.85 24.95
CA MET A 9 15.79 -24.20 23.62
C MET A 9 16.52 -22.98 23.05
N LEU A 10 17.78 -22.88 23.49
CA LEU A 10 18.85 -22.12 22.87
C LEU A 10 19.47 -22.99 21.76
N LEU A 11 20.10 -22.35 20.77
CA LEU A 11 20.89 -22.89 19.65
C LEU A 11 19.99 -23.36 18.49
N ILE A 12 20.19 -22.95 17.23
CA ILE A 12 21.39 -22.87 16.37
C ILE A 12 20.91 -21.93 15.22
N VAL A 13 21.55 -20.84 14.79
CA VAL A 13 22.78 -20.76 13.97
C VAL A 13 23.20 -19.28 13.96
N LEU A 14 24.26 -18.98 14.73
CA LEU A 14 25.21 -17.91 14.41
C LEU A 14 26.28 -18.54 13.52
N PHE A 15 26.32 -18.15 12.25
CA PHE A 15 27.42 -18.28 11.28
C PHE A 15 26.95 -17.39 10.13
N SER A 16 27.51 -16.23 9.82
CA SER A 16 28.90 -15.91 9.48
C SER A 16 28.93 -14.37 9.38
N LEU A 17 29.93 -13.64 9.87
CA LEU A 17 31.06 -13.24 9.05
C LEU A 17 32.07 -12.50 9.94
N THR A 18 33.20 -13.14 10.17
CA THR A 18 34.44 -12.51 10.64
C THR A 18 35.35 -12.27 9.44
N ALA A 19 35.61 -11.00 9.11
CA ALA A 19 36.84 -10.44 8.55
C ALA A 19 36.56 -8.93 8.38
N ALA A 20 37.34 -7.96 8.86
CA ALA A 20 38.77 -7.98 9.13
C ALA A 20 39.12 -6.91 10.18
N ARG A 21 39.94 -7.29 11.15
CA ARG A 21 40.96 -6.40 11.72
C ARG A 21 42.26 -7.18 11.78
N CYS A 22 43.00 -7.16 10.68
CA CYS A 22 44.43 -7.35 10.73
C CYS A 22 45.05 -5.96 10.92
N ALA A 23 45.54 -5.70 12.13
CA ALA A 23 46.58 -4.71 12.32
C ALA A 23 47.85 -5.25 11.66
N LYS A 24 48.40 -4.52 10.71
CA LYS A 24 49.80 -4.64 10.31
C LYS A 24 50.29 -3.25 9.96
N ASP A 25 51.20 -2.76 10.79
CA ASP A 25 52.02 -1.58 10.53
C ASP A 25 52.82 -1.79 9.24
N SER A 26 52.72 -0.81 8.35
CA SER A 26 53.79 -0.42 7.42
C SER A 26 53.39 0.91 6.80
N ASP A 27 54.17 1.94 7.15
CA ASP A 27 54.17 3.27 6.54
C ASP A 27 54.26 3.19 5.01
N GLU A 28 53.45 3.99 4.30
CA GLU A 28 53.90 4.90 3.23
C GLU A 28 52.73 5.72 2.67
N GLU A 29 53.06 6.92 2.21
CA GLU A 29 52.20 8.05 1.86
C GLU A 29 51.34 7.87 0.60
N SER A 30 50.33 8.76 0.50
CA SER A 30 49.95 9.51 -0.70
C SER A 30 48.55 9.24 -1.29
N ALA A 31 47.72 10.28 -1.13
CA ALA A 31 46.85 10.93 -2.12
C ALA A 31 45.81 10.11 -2.94
N GLY A 32 44.61 10.68 -3.02
CA GLY A 32 43.54 10.33 -3.97
C GLY A 32 42.26 9.97 -3.23
N ASP A 33 41.39 10.94 -2.89
CA ASP A 33 40.29 11.36 -3.78
C ASP A 33 39.62 10.18 -4.50
N GLU A 34 38.47 9.73 -3.99
CA GLU A 34 37.18 10.09 -4.58
C GLU A 34 36.06 9.47 -3.73
N ALA A 35 35.28 10.35 -3.12
CA ALA A 35 33.97 10.00 -2.59
C ALA A 35 33.08 9.58 -3.77
N THR A 36 32.89 8.28 -3.98
CA THR A 36 31.83 7.80 -4.86
C THR A 36 30.48 7.91 -4.11
N ILE A 37 29.99 9.13 -3.95
CA ILE A 37 28.58 9.40 -3.66
C ILE A 37 27.91 9.55 -5.03
N ASP A 38 27.63 8.44 -5.68
CA ASP A 38 26.80 8.41 -6.88
C ASP A 38 25.76 7.29 -6.74
N ASN A 39 24.53 7.60 -7.18
CA ASN A 39 23.35 6.72 -7.33
C ASN A 39 22.21 6.77 -6.30
N ALA A 40 21.98 7.90 -5.63
CA ALA A 40 20.70 8.11 -4.92
C ALA A 40 19.61 8.77 -5.80
N LEU A 41 19.97 9.32 -6.97
CA LEU A 41 19.06 10.08 -7.83
C LEU A 41 18.59 9.34 -9.11
N ASP A 42 19.18 8.18 -9.46
CA ASP A 42 18.94 7.47 -10.72
C ASP A 42 18.49 6.00 -10.56
N ASN A 43 17.75 5.69 -9.49
CA ASN A 43 17.15 4.35 -9.35
C ASN A 43 15.65 4.36 -9.70
N PRO A 44 15.27 4.13 -10.98
CA PRO A 44 13.87 4.16 -11.41
C PRO A 44 12.98 3.18 -10.65
N LYS A 45 13.55 2.09 -10.13
CA LYS A 45 12.82 1.14 -9.27
C LYS A 45 12.52 1.73 -7.89
N GLN A 46 13.43 2.48 -7.28
CA GLN A 46 13.17 3.13 -5.99
C GLN A 46 12.13 4.24 -6.14
N ALA A 47 12.22 5.04 -7.20
CA ALA A 47 11.20 6.04 -7.52
C ALA A 47 9.81 5.39 -7.69
N ALA A 48 9.73 4.31 -8.47
CA ALA A 48 8.48 3.59 -8.66
C ALA A 48 7.89 2.99 -7.37
N ILE A 49 8.74 2.52 -6.45
CA ILE A 49 8.28 2.05 -5.12
C ILE A 49 7.71 3.22 -4.32
N ALA A 50 8.41 4.36 -4.27
CA ALA A 50 7.93 5.53 -3.55
C ALA A 50 6.61 6.07 -4.13
N ASP A 51 6.49 6.13 -5.46
CA ASP A 51 5.26 6.53 -6.14
C ASP A 51 4.12 5.57 -5.84
N TRP A 52 4.38 4.26 -5.86
CA TRP A 52 3.38 3.25 -5.51
C TRP A 52 2.93 3.36 -4.05
N ASP A 53 3.87 3.56 -3.12
CA ASP A 53 3.52 3.70 -1.69
C ASP A 53 2.71 4.99 -1.44
N ASN A 54 3.01 6.08 -2.15
CA ASN A 54 2.21 7.31 -2.15
C ASN A 54 0.79 7.06 -2.70
N PHE A 55 0.68 6.32 -3.81
CA PHE A 55 -0.60 5.89 -4.36
C PHE A 55 -1.39 5.04 -3.35
N MET A 56 -0.76 4.06 -2.69
CA MET A 56 -1.42 3.21 -1.71
C MET A 56 -1.96 4.01 -0.50
N ALA A 57 -1.22 5.03 -0.05
CA ALA A 57 -1.71 5.93 0.99
C ALA A 57 -2.94 6.73 0.54
N LYS A 58 -2.95 7.22 -0.71
CA LYS A 58 -4.09 7.90 -1.32
C LYS A 58 -5.29 6.96 -1.48
N ALA A 59 -5.06 5.72 -1.94
CA ALA A 59 -6.08 4.70 -2.07
C ALA A 59 -6.71 4.35 -0.71
N ALA A 60 -5.91 4.22 0.35
CA ALA A 60 -6.40 4.01 1.69
C ALA A 60 -7.32 5.16 2.18
N SER A 61 -6.97 6.41 1.87
CA SER A 61 -7.80 7.57 2.17
C SER A 61 -9.14 7.53 1.44
N LEU A 62 -9.14 7.28 0.13
CA LEU A 62 -10.37 7.14 -0.67
C LEU A 62 -11.26 6.01 -0.16
N ASN A 63 -10.68 4.85 0.16
CA ASN A 63 -11.39 3.70 0.70
C ASN A 63 -12.01 4.01 2.07
N ALA A 64 -11.34 4.78 2.92
CA ALA A 64 -11.88 5.21 4.21
C ALA A 64 -13.09 6.16 4.03
N ILE A 65 -13.03 7.07 3.05
CA ILE A 65 -14.16 7.93 2.68
C ILE A 65 -15.33 7.08 2.21
N THR A 66 -15.10 6.12 1.30
CA THR A 66 -16.15 5.23 0.78
C THR A 66 -16.82 4.43 1.89
N LYS A 67 -16.04 3.84 2.80
CA LYS A 67 -16.59 3.14 3.98
C LYS A 67 -17.44 4.05 4.85
N THR A 68 -16.99 5.28 5.08
CA THR A 68 -17.73 6.28 5.87
C THR A 68 -19.04 6.64 5.18
N ASN A 69 -19.03 6.83 3.87
CA ASN A 69 -20.21 7.14 3.08
C ASN A 69 -21.20 5.96 3.07
N LEU A 70 -20.75 4.73 2.86
CA LEU A 70 -21.58 3.52 2.96
C LEU A 70 -22.24 3.39 4.34
N ASN A 71 -21.48 3.59 5.42
CA ASN A 71 -22.03 3.56 6.78
C ASN A 71 -23.08 4.66 6.99
N THR A 72 -22.83 5.86 6.47
CA THR A 72 -23.76 6.98 6.55
C THR A 72 -25.06 6.69 5.79
N LEU A 73 -24.95 6.10 4.60
CA LEU A 73 -26.10 5.70 3.79
C LEU A 73 -26.93 4.62 4.51
N ARG A 74 -26.30 3.61 5.11
CA ARG A 74 -27.00 2.59 5.89
C ARG A 74 -27.75 3.21 7.08
N LEU A 75 -27.11 4.11 7.83
CA LEU A 75 -27.76 4.82 8.93
C LEU A 75 -28.94 5.69 8.47
N LYS A 76 -28.88 6.25 7.26
CA LYS A 76 -29.99 6.98 6.64
C LYS A 76 -31.14 6.03 6.29
N ALA A 77 -30.85 4.88 5.68
CA ALA A 77 -31.83 3.84 5.36
C ALA A 77 -32.57 3.34 6.61
N ASP A 78 -31.84 3.10 7.71
CA ASP A 78 -32.42 2.63 8.97
C ASP A 78 -33.41 3.63 9.59
N LYS A 79 -33.25 4.93 9.31
CA LYS A 79 -34.13 6.01 9.80
C LYS A 79 -35.25 6.37 8.82
N ALA A 80 -35.20 5.85 7.60
CA ALA A 80 -36.13 6.17 6.54
C ALA A 80 -37.48 5.44 6.71
N LYS A 81 -38.53 5.98 6.08
CA LYS A 81 -39.82 5.26 5.94
C LYS A 81 -39.65 4.09 4.97
N ALA A 82 -40.54 3.09 5.06
CA ALA A 82 -40.41 1.83 4.31
C ALA A 82 -40.13 2.00 2.79
N ALA A 83 -40.84 2.91 2.11
CA ALA A 83 -40.65 3.12 0.67
C ALA A 83 -39.26 3.67 0.33
N SER A 84 -38.80 4.72 1.02
CA SER A 84 -37.47 5.30 0.77
C SER A 84 -36.33 4.45 1.34
N ARG A 85 -36.60 3.62 2.36
CA ARG A 85 -35.64 2.65 2.87
C ARG A 85 -35.26 1.63 1.80
N ALA A 86 -36.23 1.08 1.07
CA ALA A 86 -35.96 0.10 0.01
C ALA A 86 -35.04 0.66 -1.09
N ASP A 87 -35.27 1.92 -1.49
CA ASP A 87 -34.42 2.59 -2.47
C ASP A 87 -33.00 2.80 -1.94
N LEU A 88 -32.85 3.24 -0.68
CA LEU A 88 -31.53 3.45 -0.06
C LEU A 88 -30.77 2.13 0.15
N ASP A 89 -31.47 1.05 0.53
CA ASP A 89 -30.88 -0.29 0.65
C ASP A 89 -30.38 -0.80 -0.71
N ALA A 90 -31.14 -0.59 -1.80
CA ALA A 90 -30.70 -0.96 -3.15
C ALA A 90 -29.47 -0.17 -3.62
N ILE A 91 -29.40 1.14 -3.30
CA ILE A 91 -28.22 1.96 -3.58
C ILE A 91 -27.03 1.46 -2.77
N TYR A 92 -27.22 1.15 -1.48
CA TYR A 92 -26.17 0.63 -0.61
C TYR A 92 -25.59 -0.68 -1.16
N ASP A 93 -26.44 -1.66 -1.47
CA ASP A 93 -25.98 -2.98 -1.92
C ASP A 93 -25.19 -2.89 -3.24
N THR A 94 -25.65 -2.04 -4.16
CA THR A 94 -24.93 -1.78 -5.42
C THR A 94 -23.57 -1.13 -5.17
N ALA A 95 -23.54 -0.11 -4.32
CA ALA A 95 -22.31 0.64 -4.03
C ALA A 95 -21.30 -0.19 -3.21
N ASP A 96 -21.76 -1.04 -2.30
CA ASP A 96 -20.92 -1.96 -1.54
C ASP A 96 -20.29 -3.01 -2.46
N TYR A 97 -21.06 -3.57 -3.39
CA TYR A 97 -20.53 -4.48 -4.40
C TYR A 97 -19.49 -3.82 -5.31
N ASP A 98 -19.77 -2.63 -5.84
CA ASP A 98 -18.82 -1.84 -6.63
C ASP A 98 -17.53 -1.57 -5.82
N PHE A 99 -17.66 -1.25 -4.54
CA PHE A 99 -16.52 -1.04 -3.65
C PHE A 99 -15.67 -2.29 -3.46
N LEU A 100 -16.29 -3.46 -3.27
CA LEU A 100 -15.57 -4.73 -3.16
C LEU A 100 -14.79 -5.07 -4.43
N ILE A 101 -15.35 -4.80 -5.61
CA ILE A 101 -14.63 -4.95 -6.89
C ILE A 101 -13.40 -4.04 -6.94
N ILE A 102 -13.55 -2.77 -6.56
CA ILE A 102 -12.44 -1.81 -6.55
C ILE A 102 -11.32 -2.26 -5.59
N LEU A 103 -11.68 -2.80 -4.42
CA LEU A 103 -10.72 -3.35 -3.46
C LEU A 103 -9.98 -4.57 -4.01
N ASP A 104 -10.69 -5.49 -4.65
CA ASP A 104 -10.10 -6.69 -5.26
C ASP A 104 -9.11 -6.32 -6.38
N LYS A 105 -9.49 -5.36 -7.25
CA LYS A 105 -8.59 -4.80 -8.27
C LYS A 105 -7.31 -4.21 -7.65
N LEU A 106 -7.43 -3.46 -6.56
CA LEU A 106 -6.30 -2.85 -5.85
C LEU A 106 -5.36 -3.91 -5.26
N GLU A 107 -5.92 -4.94 -4.61
CA GLU A 107 -5.15 -6.04 -4.04
C GLU A 107 -4.40 -6.83 -5.12
N CYS A 108 -5.09 -7.20 -6.20
CA CYS A 108 -4.50 -7.90 -7.32
C CYS A 108 -3.35 -7.08 -7.94
N ARG A 109 -3.57 -5.78 -8.15
CA ARG A 109 -2.54 -4.93 -8.75
C ARG A 109 -1.35 -4.72 -7.83
N ASP A 110 -1.53 -4.52 -6.52
CA ASP A 110 -0.41 -4.44 -5.59
C ASP A 110 0.41 -5.73 -5.61
N ALA A 111 -0.23 -6.89 -5.56
CA ALA A 111 0.45 -8.17 -5.65
C ALA A 111 1.28 -8.30 -6.93
N ASP A 112 0.74 -7.86 -8.06
CA ASP A 112 1.45 -7.89 -9.34
C ASP A 112 2.60 -6.88 -9.41
N PHE A 113 2.42 -5.65 -8.90
CA PHE A 113 3.50 -4.70 -8.79
C PHE A 113 4.67 -5.26 -7.97
N ARG A 114 4.40 -5.89 -6.83
CA ARG A 114 5.44 -6.49 -5.98
C ARG A 114 6.18 -7.62 -6.69
N LYS A 115 5.52 -8.40 -7.56
CA LYS A 115 6.19 -9.41 -8.41
C LYS A 115 7.07 -8.76 -9.49
N GLU A 116 6.57 -7.71 -10.12
CA GLU A 116 7.25 -6.97 -11.18
C GLU A 116 8.52 -6.26 -10.70
N LEU A 117 8.62 -5.92 -9.41
CA LEU A 117 9.83 -5.28 -8.84
C LEU A 117 11.13 -6.05 -9.09
N LYS A 118 11.08 -7.36 -9.33
CA LYS A 118 12.29 -8.15 -9.65
C LYS A 118 12.88 -7.76 -11.00
N ASN A 119 12.03 -7.46 -11.98
CA ASN A 119 12.37 -7.12 -13.36
C ASN A 119 11.62 -5.85 -13.76
N PHE A 120 11.80 -4.78 -12.98
CA PHE A 120 11.06 -3.54 -13.18
C PHE A 120 11.53 -2.84 -14.48
N GLY A 121 10.59 -2.41 -15.30
CA GLY A 121 10.84 -1.69 -16.54
C GLY A 121 9.68 -0.78 -16.93
N ASP A 122 9.82 -0.09 -18.06
CA ASP A 122 8.88 0.95 -18.51
C ASP A 122 7.43 0.46 -18.61
N ASP A 123 7.22 -0.78 -19.06
CA ASP A 123 5.88 -1.36 -19.15
C ASP A 123 5.20 -1.49 -17.78
N SER A 124 5.95 -1.80 -16.71
CA SER A 124 5.43 -1.84 -15.34
C SER A 124 5.04 -0.46 -14.85
N ALA A 125 5.87 0.54 -15.12
CA ALA A 125 5.59 1.93 -14.76
C ALA A 125 4.32 2.43 -15.47
N LEU A 126 4.18 2.16 -16.77
CA LEU A 126 3.00 2.56 -17.55
C LEU A 126 1.71 1.87 -17.06
N ARG A 127 1.76 0.57 -16.76
CA ARG A 127 0.60 -0.15 -16.20
C ARG A 127 0.20 0.41 -14.84
N ASN A 128 1.16 0.73 -13.97
CA ASN A 128 0.88 1.33 -12.66
C ASN A 128 0.23 2.70 -12.78
N ALA A 129 0.76 3.58 -13.61
CA ALA A 129 0.19 4.91 -13.82
C ALA A 129 -1.23 4.84 -14.40
N ALA A 130 -1.46 3.92 -15.35
CA ALA A 130 -2.78 3.69 -15.91
C ALA A 130 -3.77 3.17 -14.84
N PHE A 131 -3.34 2.20 -14.03
CA PHE A 131 -4.14 1.65 -12.95
C PHE A 131 -4.48 2.70 -11.89
N GLU A 132 -3.50 3.50 -11.45
CA GLU A 132 -3.72 4.58 -10.48
C GLU A 132 -4.83 5.52 -10.96
N LYS A 133 -4.75 5.93 -12.23
CA LYS A 133 -5.75 6.82 -12.84
C LYS A 133 -7.15 6.18 -12.86
N GLU A 134 -7.24 4.91 -13.26
CA GLU A 134 -8.51 4.16 -13.25
C GLU A 134 -9.07 4.07 -11.82
N PHE A 135 -8.27 3.60 -10.87
CA PHE A 135 -8.67 3.45 -9.47
C PHE A 135 -9.19 4.75 -8.86
N ILE A 136 -8.46 5.86 -9.07
CA ILE A 136 -8.87 7.17 -8.56
C ILE A 136 -10.19 7.61 -9.19
N SER A 137 -10.34 7.42 -10.51
CA SER A 137 -11.56 7.77 -11.23
C SER A 137 -12.76 6.97 -10.72
N GLU A 138 -12.64 5.65 -10.62
CA GLU A 138 -13.70 4.76 -10.13
C GLU A 138 -14.08 5.07 -8.67
N SER A 139 -13.09 5.21 -7.79
CA SER A 139 -13.31 5.51 -6.37
C SER A 139 -13.97 6.87 -6.17
N THR A 140 -13.55 7.90 -6.93
CA THR A 140 -14.14 9.24 -6.85
C THR A 140 -15.57 9.24 -7.38
N ALA A 141 -15.84 8.54 -8.48
CA ALA A 141 -17.18 8.42 -9.04
C ALA A 141 -18.13 7.68 -8.08
N LEU A 142 -17.65 6.62 -7.42
CA LEU A 142 -18.40 5.90 -6.39
C LEU A 142 -18.71 6.82 -5.20
N ASN A 143 -17.71 7.54 -4.68
CA ASN A 143 -17.91 8.49 -3.58
C ASN A 143 -18.91 9.60 -3.94
N ALA A 144 -18.83 10.17 -5.14
CA ALA A 144 -19.79 11.18 -5.58
C ALA A 144 -21.23 10.65 -5.66
N ARG A 145 -21.43 9.40 -6.12
CA ARG A 145 -22.74 8.75 -6.13
C ARG A 145 -23.29 8.56 -4.71
N LEU A 146 -22.44 8.08 -3.79
CA LEU A 146 -22.82 7.89 -2.39
C LEU A 146 -23.15 9.21 -1.70
N GLU A 147 -22.32 10.24 -1.87
CA GLU A 147 -22.55 11.57 -1.31
C GLU A 147 -23.87 12.17 -1.79
N LYS A 148 -24.19 12.00 -3.08
CA LYS A 148 -25.49 12.42 -3.62
C LYS A 148 -26.65 11.67 -2.95
N ALA A 149 -26.58 10.34 -2.85
CA ALA A 149 -27.62 9.55 -2.19
C ALA A 149 -27.77 9.87 -0.70
N ILE A 150 -26.69 10.28 -0.04
CA ILE A 150 -26.71 10.74 1.36
C ILE A 150 -27.37 12.12 1.47
N ALA A 151 -27.14 13.01 0.51
CA ALA A 151 -27.70 14.37 0.50
C ALA A 151 -29.20 14.41 0.18
N ASP A 152 -29.69 13.52 -0.69
CA ASP A 152 -31.09 13.42 -1.13
C ASP A 152 -32.00 12.80 -0.07
#